data_AF-A0A2X3EGT6-F1
#
_entry.id   AF-A0A2X3EGT6-F1
#
_cell.length_a   1.000
_cell.length_b   1.000
_cell.length_c   1.000
_cell.angle_alpha   90.00
_cell.angle_beta   90.00
_cell.angle_gamma   90.00
#
_symmetry.space_group_name_H-M   'P 1'
#
loop_
_entity.id
_entity.type
_entity.pdbx_description
1 polymer ?
#
loop_
_entity_poly.entity_id
_entity_poly.type
_entity_poly.pdbx_seq_one_letter_code
_entity_poly.pdbx_strand_id
1 'polypeptide(L)'
;MLLRCLLPLALLPLAAVASAACTLTDPTLTLQSYRVDAQKERIAMYWQDRHGKAWGSLRSLLAGIDGDGRVQMAMNGGIYDKAYAPLGLYIEDGKRLTPVNRSAGGGNFFIRPGGVFLVENGRAKIVPLPAYKPSPAIRYAVQSGRC
;
A
#
# COMPACT_ATOMS: atom_id res chain seq x y z
N MET A 1 14.35 -10.51 -68.59
CA MET A 1 13.51 -9.83 -67.58
C MET A 1 14.06 -10.18 -66.21
N LEU A 2 14.88 -9.31 -65.60
CA LEU A 2 15.44 -9.51 -64.26
C LEU A 2 14.39 -9.13 -63.21
N LEU A 3 13.88 -10.12 -62.47
CA LEU A 3 12.93 -9.90 -61.38
C LEU A 3 13.70 -9.50 -60.11
N ARG A 4 13.70 -8.20 -59.80
CA ARG A 4 14.25 -7.65 -58.56
C ARG A 4 13.38 -8.09 -57.38
N CYS A 5 13.85 -9.03 -56.57
CA CYS A 5 13.28 -9.35 -55.26
C CYS A 5 13.56 -8.19 -54.29
N LEU A 6 12.55 -7.37 -54.02
CA LEU A 6 12.57 -6.38 -52.94
C LEU A 6 12.27 -7.11 -51.62
N LEU A 7 13.27 -7.26 -50.74
CA LEU A 7 13.04 -7.71 -49.37
C LEU A 7 12.34 -6.60 -48.56
N PRO A 8 11.23 -6.86 -47.86
CA PRO A 8 10.64 -5.90 -46.96
C PRO A 8 11.49 -5.80 -45.69
N LEU A 9 12.01 -4.61 -45.42
CA LEU A 9 12.74 -4.28 -44.20
C LEU A 9 11.73 -4.24 -43.03
N ALA A 10 11.68 -5.30 -42.23
CA ALA A 10 10.82 -5.36 -41.05
C ALA A 10 11.35 -4.41 -39.97
N LEU A 11 10.70 -3.26 -39.79
CA LEU A 11 10.93 -2.38 -38.63
C LEU A 11 10.37 -3.05 -37.37
N LEU A 12 11.27 -3.63 -36.56
CA LEU A 12 10.95 -4.05 -35.20
C LEU A 12 10.76 -2.80 -34.31
N PRO A 13 9.62 -2.66 -33.62
CA PRO A 13 9.42 -1.54 -32.71
C PRO A 13 10.33 -1.72 -31.50
N LEU A 14 11.28 -0.81 -31.33
CA LEU A 14 12.13 -0.74 -30.15
C LEU A 14 11.24 -0.24 -28.98
N ALA A 15 10.76 -1.18 -28.15
CA ALA A 15 10.09 -0.81 -26.92
C ALA A 15 11.13 -0.16 -25.98
N ALA A 16 11.11 1.17 -25.88
CA ALA A 16 11.92 1.89 -24.93
C ALA A 16 11.44 1.55 -23.51
N VAL A 17 12.18 0.70 -22.82
CA VAL A 17 11.95 0.42 -21.39
C VAL A 17 12.48 1.62 -20.61
N ALA A 18 11.61 2.58 -20.32
CA ALA A 18 11.94 3.68 -19.43
C ALA A 18 12.08 3.14 -17.99
N SER A 19 13.29 2.75 -17.61
CA SER A 19 13.64 2.52 -16.21
C SER A 19 13.83 3.87 -15.55
N ALA A 20 12.79 4.38 -14.89
CA ALA A 20 12.94 5.52 -14.00
C ALA A 20 13.70 5.03 -12.74
N ALA A 21 15.03 5.08 -12.79
CA ALA A 21 15.84 4.92 -11.59
C ALA A 21 15.59 6.14 -10.68
N CYS A 22 14.91 5.93 -9.56
CA CYS A 22 14.70 6.96 -8.56
C CYS A 22 16.00 7.10 -7.76
N THR A 23 16.84 8.07 -8.12
CA THR A 23 18.09 8.33 -7.40
C THR A 23 17.79 9.18 -6.17
N LEU A 24 18.26 8.74 -5.00
CA LEU A 24 18.21 9.58 -3.80
C LEU A 24 19.13 10.78 -4.00
N THR A 25 18.60 11.99 -3.79
CA THR A 25 19.37 13.25 -3.91
C THR A 25 20.22 13.54 -2.68
N ASP A 26 19.90 12.94 -1.55
CA ASP A 26 20.65 13.06 -0.30
C ASP A 26 21.45 11.76 -0.06
N PRO A 27 22.79 11.79 -0.15
CA PRO A 27 23.62 10.61 0.03
C PRO A 27 23.69 10.12 1.50
N THR A 28 23.21 10.92 2.46
CA THR A 28 23.16 10.54 3.88
C THR A 28 21.89 9.78 4.26
N LEU A 29 20.87 9.80 3.39
CA LEU A 29 19.60 9.15 3.65
C LEU A 29 19.74 7.63 3.55
N THR A 30 19.50 6.93 4.65
CA THR A 30 19.33 5.47 4.64
C THR A 30 17.87 5.13 4.35
N LEU A 31 17.59 4.56 3.18
CA LEU A 31 16.27 4.08 2.80
C LEU A 31 16.24 2.56 2.84
N GLN A 32 15.26 1.99 3.56
CA GLN A 32 14.87 0.59 3.41
C GLN A 32 13.57 0.52 2.62
N SER A 33 13.57 -0.24 1.53
CA SER A 33 12.39 -0.46 0.71
C SER A 33 12.23 -1.94 0.41
N TYR A 34 10.98 -2.37 0.31
CA TYR A 34 10.62 -3.73 -0.05
C TYR A 34 9.53 -3.70 -1.10
N ARG A 35 9.73 -4.41 -2.21
CA ARG A 35 8.75 -4.53 -3.30
C ARG A 35 8.04 -5.87 -3.17
N VAL A 36 6.77 -5.82 -2.79
CA VAL A 36 5.92 -7.00 -2.64
C VAL A 36 5.40 -7.48 -4.01
N ASP A 37 5.51 -8.78 -4.28
CA ASP A 37 4.76 -9.47 -5.33
C ASP A 37 3.42 -9.95 -4.74
N ALA A 38 2.35 -9.17 -4.93
CA ALA A 38 1.04 -9.47 -4.33
C ALA A 38 0.39 -10.77 -4.83
N GLN A 39 0.95 -11.44 -5.85
CA GLN A 39 0.49 -12.77 -6.29
C GLN A 39 1.18 -13.91 -5.54
N LYS A 40 2.33 -13.66 -4.90
CA LYS A 40 3.10 -14.68 -4.17
C LYS A 40 3.16 -14.40 -2.67
N GLU A 41 3.02 -13.14 -2.30
CA GLU A 41 3.21 -12.66 -0.94
C GLU A 41 1.91 -12.07 -0.38
N ARG A 42 1.78 -12.15 0.94
CA ARG A 42 0.61 -11.65 1.65
C ARG A 42 0.86 -10.27 2.24
N ILE A 43 0.01 -9.32 1.86
CA ILE A 43 -0.13 -8.04 2.56
C ILE A 43 -1.22 -8.20 3.62
N ALA A 44 -0.90 -7.90 4.87
CA ALA A 44 -1.83 -7.93 6.00
C ALA A 44 -1.70 -6.66 6.84
N MET A 45 -2.77 -6.31 7.55
CA MET A 45 -2.79 -5.22 8.52
C MET A 45 -3.15 -5.79 9.89
N TYR A 46 -2.60 -5.20 10.94
CA TYR A 46 -2.86 -5.60 12.32
C TYR A 46 -3.01 -4.35 13.18
N TRP A 47 -4.12 -4.24 13.91
CA TRP A 47 -4.32 -3.15 14.87
C TRP A 47 -4.18 -3.60 16.32
N GLN A 48 -4.93 -4.62 16.71
CA GLN A 48 -5.02 -5.11 18.08
C GLN A 48 -4.58 -6.58 18.16
N ASP A 49 -4.16 -7.00 19.36
CA ASP A 49 -3.99 -8.40 19.69
C ASP A 49 -5.35 -9.09 19.94
N ARG A 50 -5.31 -10.39 20.21
CA ARG A 50 -6.51 -11.21 20.50
C ARG A 50 -7.28 -10.76 21.75
N HIS A 51 -6.69 -9.93 22.61
CA HIS A 51 -7.30 -9.39 23.82
C HIS A 51 -7.86 -7.98 23.60
N GLY A 52 -7.81 -7.46 22.37
CA GLY A 52 -8.28 -6.11 22.02
C GLY A 52 -7.31 -5.00 22.40
N LYS A 53 -6.07 -5.34 22.77
CA LYS A 53 -5.04 -4.35 23.09
C LYS A 53 -4.32 -3.94 21.81
N ALA A 54 -4.24 -2.64 21.53
CA ALA A 54 -3.47 -2.14 20.39
C ALA A 54 -2.00 -2.57 20.51
N TRP A 55 -1.39 -2.99 19.39
CA TRP A 55 0.02 -3.38 19.39
C TRP A 55 0.94 -2.23 19.82
N GLY A 56 0.65 -1.00 19.40
CA GLY A 56 1.34 0.22 19.81
C GLY A 56 2.75 0.42 19.25
N SER A 57 3.41 -0.63 18.76
CA SER A 57 4.72 -0.56 18.10
C SER A 57 4.94 -1.71 17.11
N LEU A 58 5.83 -1.53 16.13
CA LEU A 58 6.23 -2.61 15.21
C LEU A 58 6.97 -3.73 15.95
N ARG A 59 7.75 -3.39 16.99
CA ARG A 59 8.49 -4.38 17.80
C ARG A 59 7.54 -5.34 18.52
N SER A 60 6.51 -4.81 19.19
CA SER A 60 5.50 -5.65 19.88
C SER A 60 4.67 -6.45 18.89
N LEU A 61 4.33 -5.87 17.73
CA LEU A 61 3.66 -6.60 16.65
C LEU A 61 4.50 -7.81 16.21
N LEU A 62 5.74 -7.59 15.78
CA LEU A 62 6.63 -8.66 15.29
C LEU A 62 6.86 -9.74 16.36
N ALA A 63 7.08 -9.35 17.62
CA ALA A 63 7.21 -10.29 18.72
C ALA A 63 5.96 -11.18 18.91
N GLY A 64 4.78 -10.69 18.51
CA GLY A 64 3.52 -11.41 18.62
C GLY A 64 3.13 -12.24 17.39
N ILE A 65 3.59 -11.87 16.18
CA ILE A 65 3.14 -12.49 14.92
C ILE A 65 4.22 -13.21 14.13
N ASP A 66 5.50 -12.93 14.37
CA ASP A 66 6.62 -13.38 13.53
C ASP A 66 7.42 -14.53 14.18
N GLY A 67 6.75 -15.40 14.95
CA GLY A 67 7.41 -16.51 15.64
C GLY A 67 8.04 -17.55 14.70
N ASP A 68 7.65 -17.55 13.42
CA ASP A 68 8.18 -18.42 12.37
C ASP A 68 9.15 -17.69 11.41
N GLY A 69 9.43 -16.40 11.65
CA GLY A 69 10.39 -15.61 10.87
C GLY A 69 9.98 -15.38 9.41
N ARG A 70 8.68 -15.38 9.10
CA ARG A 70 8.19 -15.23 7.72
C ARG A 70 7.90 -13.78 7.32
N VAL A 71 7.90 -12.82 8.26
CA VAL A 71 7.65 -11.42 7.93
C VAL A 71 8.83 -10.82 7.18
N GLN A 72 8.60 -10.46 5.92
CA GLN A 72 9.63 -9.86 5.06
C GLN A 72 9.86 -8.38 5.35
N MET A 73 8.79 -7.65 5.73
CA MET A 73 8.81 -6.22 6.02
C MET A 73 7.60 -5.85 6.89
N ALA A 74 7.79 -4.96 7.85
CA ALA A 74 6.72 -4.36 8.62
C ALA A 74 6.94 -2.84 8.72
N MET A 75 5.87 -2.07 8.55
CA MET A 75 5.91 -0.61 8.59
C MET A 75 4.61 -0.07 9.19
N ASN A 76 4.63 1.19 9.63
CA ASN A 76 3.39 1.87 10.03
C ASN A 76 2.45 2.02 8.82
N GLY A 77 1.15 1.93 9.10
CA GLY A 77 0.10 2.18 8.10
C GLY A 77 -0.44 3.60 8.20
N GLY A 78 -1.76 3.73 8.24
CA GLY A 78 -2.45 5.02 8.35
C GLY A 78 -2.25 5.76 9.67
N ILE A 79 -3.14 6.70 9.94
CA ILE A 79 -2.98 7.67 11.02
C ILE A 79 -3.90 7.31 12.18
N TYR A 80 -3.34 7.36 13.39
CA TYR A 80 -3.98 6.97 14.64
C TYR A 80 -4.01 8.15 15.62
N ASP A 81 -4.94 8.11 16.57
CA ASP A 81 -4.99 9.04 17.69
C ASP A 81 -4.01 8.64 18.82
N LYS A 82 -4.03 9.41 19.93
CA LYS A 82 -3.19 9.16 21.11
C LYS A 82 -3.53 7.86 21.85
N ALA A 83 -4.72 7.32 21.65
CA ALA A 83 -5.16 6.04 22.19
C ALA A 83 -4.86 4.88 21.21
N TYR A 84 -4.09 5.13 20.15
CA TYR A 84 -3.80 4.18 19.08
C TYR A 84 -5.05 3.69 18.35
N ALA A 85 -6.12 4.50 18.24
CA ALA A 85 -7.28 4.17 17.42
C ALA A 85 -7.19 4.81 16.02
N PRO A 86 -7.58 4.10 14.93
CA PRO A 86 -7.56 4.67 13.58
C PRO A 86 -8.46 5.91 13.48
N LEU A 87 -7.93 7.02 12.93
CA LEU A 87 -8.69 8.26 12.72
C LEU A 87 -9.69 8.19 11.55
N GLY A 88 -9.51 7.21 10.65
CA GLY A 88 -10.31 7.03 9.45
C GLY A 88 -10.60 5.56 9.17
N LEU A 89 -10.87 5.23 7.90
CA LEU A 89 -11.20 3.86 7.50
C LEU A 89 -10.12 2.87 7.96
N TYR A 90 -10.56 1.78 8.61
CA TYR A 90 -9.75 0.62 8.91
C TYR A 90 -10.55 -0.66 8.64
N ILE A 91 -10.02 -1.51 7.77
CA ILE A 91 -10.55 -2.84 7.47
C ILE A 91 -9.44 -3.84 7.72
N GLU A 92 -9.73 -4.85 8.54
CA GLU A 92 -8.83 -5.96 8.86
C GLU A 92 -9.57 -7.27 8.62
N ASP A 93 -8.96 -8.14 7.81
CA ASP A 93 -9.50 -9.44 7.43
C ASP A 93 -10.95 -9.41 6.91
N GLY A 94 -11.29 -8.37 6.13
CA GLY A 94 -12.62 -8.12 5.57
C GLY A 94 -13.61 -7.48 6.54
N LYS A 95 -13.25 -7.36 7.83
CA LYS A 95 -14.08 -6.69 8.83
C LYS A 95 -13.73 -5.20 8.90
N ARG A 96 -14.72 -4.35 8.63
CA ARG A 96 -14.59 -2.91 8.84
C ARG A 96 -14.69 -2.59 10.33
N LEU A 97 -13.59 -2.15 10.93
CA LEU A 97 -13.51 -1.79 12.34
C LEU A 97 -13.78 -0.31 12.58
N THR A 98 -13.39 0.56 11.65
CA THR A 98 -13.69 2.00 11.68
C THR A 98 -14.19 2.48 10.32
N PRO A 99 -15.16 3.41 10.28
CA PRO A 99 -15.69 3.93 9.02
C PRO A 99 -14.70 4.89 8.35
N VAL A 100 -14.89 5.10 7.06
CA VAL A 100 -14.18 6.16 6.32
C VAL A 100 -14.52 7.53 6.89
N ASN A 101 -13.50 8.36 7.12
CA ASN A 101 -13.68 9.70 7.64
C ASN A 101 -13.53 10.71 6.50
N ARG A 102 -14.60 11.47 6.22
CA ARG A 102 -14.62 12.50 5.17
C ARG A 102 -14.65 13.93 5.73
N SER A 103 -14.57 14.08 7.05
CA SER A 103 -14.61 15.38 7.70
C SER A 103 -13.42 16.25 7.29
N ALA A 104 -13.57 17.55 7.50
CA ALA A 104 -12.47 18.50 7.51
C ALA A 104 -11.96 18.67 8.96
N GLY A 105 -10.72 19.10 9.11
CA GLY A 105 -10.09 19.26 10.41
C GLY A 105 -8.66 19.75 10.31
N GLY A 106 -7.99 19.86 11.45
CA GLY A 106 -6.58 20.25 11.54
C GLY A 106 -5.63 19.04 11.69
N GLY A 107 -4.39 19.20 11.24
CA GLY A 107 -3.35 18.18 11.35
C GLY A 107 -3.24 17.25 10.15
N ASN A 108 -2.24 16.37 10.16
CA ASN A 108 -1.79 15.61 8.99
C ASN A 108 -2.86 14.70 8.38
N PHE A 109 -3.87 14.27 9.14
CA PHE A 109 -4.95 13.41 8.65
C PHE A 109 -5.92 14.12 7.70
N PHE A 110 -6.12 15.43 7.87
CA PHE A 110 -7.13 16.18 7.13
C PHE A 110 -6.57 16.94 5.93
N ILE A 111 -5.26 16.78 5.65
CA ILE A 111 -4.65 17.24 4.40
C ILE A 111 -5.40 16.62 3.23
N ARG A 112 -5.52 17.35 2.11
CA ARG A 112 -6.22 16.87 0.92
C ARG A 112 -5.32 16.98 -0.32
N PRO A 113 -5.44 16.08 -1.31
CA PRO A 113 -6.35 14.92 -1.32
C PRO A 113 -5.90 13.82 -0.33
N GLY A 114 -6.85 13.31 0.47
CA GLY A 114 -6.62 12.13 1.28
C GLY A 114 -6.74 10.86 0.43
N GLY A 115 -6.26 9.73 0.94
CA GLY A 115 -6.21 8.47 0.20
C GLY A 115 -6.54 7.27 1.08
N VAL A 116 -6.95 6.20 0.43
CA VAL A 116 -7.13 4.88 1.05
C VAL A 116 -6.21 3.91 0.33
N PHE A 117 -5.27 3.31 1.07
CA PHE A 117 -4.59 2.11 0.63
C PHE A 117 -5.49 0.92 0.92
N LEU A 118 -5.70 0.04 -0.05
CA LEU A 118 -6.54 -1.13 0.11
C LEU A 118 -5.99 -2.36 -0.62
N VAL A 119 -6.30 -3.53 -0.08
CA VAL A 119 -6.04 -4.84 -0.67
C VAL A 119 -7.39 -5.49 -0.99
N GLU A 120 -7.65 -5.70 -2.28
CA GLU A 120 -8.90 -6.25 -2.80
C GLU A 120 -8.57 -7.28 -3.89
N ASN A 121 -9.16 -8.49 -3.79
CA ASN A 121 -8.95 -9.56 -4.78
C ASN A 121 -7.47 -9.85 -5.06
N GLY A 122 -6.63 -9.93 -4.01
CA GLY A 122 -5.19 -10.18 -4.14
C GLY A 122 -4.39 -9.04 -4.77
N ARG A 123 -4.96 -7.84 -4.89
CA ARG A 123 -4.31 -6.66 -5.46
C ARG A 123 -4.30 -5.50 -4.47
N ALA A 124 -3.13 -4.89 -4.28
CA ALA A 124 -2.98 -3.65 -3.54
C ALA A 124 -3.15 -2.44 -4.48
N LYS A 125 -3.87 -1.41 -4.03
CA LYS A 125 -4.01 -0.13 -4.74
C LYS A 125 -4.21 1.01 -3.75
N ILE A 126 -3.85 2.21 -4.19
CA ILE A 126 -4.20 3.46 -3.51
C ILE A 126 -5.34 4.10 -4.30
N VAL A 127 -6.40 4.50 -3.62
CA VAL A 127 -7.52 5.23 -4.22
C VAL A 127 -7.69 6.59 -3.54
N PRO A 128 -7.90 7.67 -4.31
CA PRO A 128 -8.27 8.96 -3.73
C PRO A 128 -9.55 8.83 -2.90
N LEU A 129 -9.64 9.58 -1.79
CA LEU A 129 -10.78 9.52 -0.87
C LEU A 129 -12.16 9.71 -1.55
N PRO A 130 -12.34 10.59 -2.55
CA PRO A 130 -13.60 10.69 -3.30
C PRO A 130 -13.95 9.46 -4.14
N ALA A 131 -12.94 8.71 -4.59
CA ALA A 131 -13.10 7.51 -5.41
C ALA A 131 -13.30 6.23 -4.58
N TYR A 132 -13.09 6.29 -3.26
CA TYR A 132 -13.28 5.14 -2.37
C TYR A 132 -14.76 4.72 -2.32
N LYS A 133 -15.01 3.45 -2.65
CA LYS A 133 -16.31 2.77 -2.53
C LYS A 133 -16.16 1.53 -1.65
N PRO A 134 -17.06 1.30 -0.67
CA PRO A 134 -17.09 0.05 0.08
C PRO A 134 -17.33 -1.15 -0.85
N SER A 135 -16.68 -2.27 -0.56
CA SER A 135 -16.80 -3.51 -1.32
C SER A 135 -16.51 -4.68 -0.38
N PRO A 136 -17.28 -5.79 -0.45
CA PRO A 136 -17.01 -6.99 0.34
C PRO A 136 -15.72 -7.70 -0.09
N ALA A 137 -15.17 -7.36 -1.27
CA ALA A 137 -13.91 -7.92 -1.75
C ALA A 137 -12.67 -7.25 -1.12
N ILE A 138 -12.84 -6.13 -0.40
CA ILE A 138 -11.74 -5.44 0.29
C ILE A 138 -11.41 -6.21 1.57
N ARG A 139 -10.24 -6.84 1.60
CA ARG A 139 -9.77 -7.61 2.76
C ARG A 139 -9.03 -6.73 3.77
N TYR A 140 -8.26 -5.76 3.29
CA TYR A 140 -7.54 -4.83 4.14
C TYR A 140 -7.67 -3.42 3.60
N ALA A 141 -7.83 -2.43 4.46
CA ALA A 141 -7.80 -1.03 4.04
C ALA A 141 -7.41 -0.12 5.19
N VAL A 142 -6.65 0.93 4.87
CA VAL A 142 -6.31 1.98 5.82
C VAL A 142 -6.34 3.35 5.14
N GLN A 143 -6.91 4.33 5.84
CA GLN A 143 -6.97 5.72 5.38
C GLN A 143 -5.76 6.53 5.86
N SER A 144 -5.26 7.40 4.99
CA SER A 144 -4.23 8.39 5.28
C SER A 144 -4.66 9.79 4.81
N GLY A 145 -4.03 10.82 5.37
CA GLY A 145 -4.31 12.22 5.04
C GLY A 145 -3.59 12.74 3.80
N ARG A 146 -2.59 12.02 3.27
CA ARG A 146 -1.98 12.36 1.98
C ARG A 146 -2.04 11.14 1.07
N CYS A 147 -2.58 11.33 -0.12
CA CYS A 147 -2.55 10.38 -1.22
C CYS A 147 -1.28 10.55 -2.06
#